data_AF-A0A0L0VDJ6-F1
#
_entry.id   AF-A0A0L0VDJ6-F1
#
_cell.length_a   1.000
_cell.length_b   1.000
_cell.length_c   1.000
_cell.angle_alpha   90.00
_cell.angle_beta   90.00
_cell.angle_gamma   90.00
#
_symmetry.space_group_name_H-M   'P 1'
#
loop_
_entity.id
_entity.type
_entity.pdbx_description
1 polymer ?
#
loop_
_entity_poly.entity_id
_entity_poly.type
_entity_poly.pdbx_seq_one_letter_code
_entity_poly.pdbx_strand_id
1 'polypeptide(L)'
;MNWSCASYRHCNYAGLAAPPTSTDDHQFKRCKGFRCSHLAHAISDIWKQLAEIFYDCTGLVQHWQRLTNPRDGSAYQRLDSYREEAVIVGAVSCNQAIDKIIELSQASDLIVLGDLWGEKVEALNQTIDDLSSMTRTHSSGPNSRLYHALFSSPTDLMKHVVELLKWTTLLTKLARIHLHSISKTKTRKLTFTLETTINSHTLSQLNKLPAPICDGLRALLDSLTDIYMDTGLLTGRKHQIRNQIKDISKYFNHLSITLVQRVVPLPPGDDGTALESDYKAWISAWQDAWRIATDHVLNALDNGPDEHQDMVVDEE
;
A
#
# COMPACT_ATOMS: atom_id res chain seq x y z
N MET A 1 -13.00 2.73 -22.86
CA MET A 1 -12.81 1.52 -23.69
C MET A 1 -12.49 0.36 -22.77
N ASN A 2 -13.41 -0.60 -22.66
CA ASN A 2 -13.29 -1.79 -21.81
C ASN A 2 -12.25 -2.76 -22.39
N TRP A 3 -11.04 -2.78 -21.83
CA TRP A 3 -10.12 -3.90 -22.02
C TRP A 3 -10.37 -4.94 -20.93
N SER A 4 -11.43 -5.71 -21.12
CA SER A 4 -11.67 -6.97 -20.41
C SER A 4 -10.63 -8.00 -20.86
N CYS A 5 -9.86 -8.53 -19.91
CA CYS A 5 -9.20 -9.85 -19.88
C CYS A 5 -9.06 -10.65 -21.20
N ALA A 6 -8.42 -10.06 -22.22
CA ALA A 6 -8.14 -10.76 -23.49
C ALA A 6 -6.64 -11.14 -23.67
N SER A 7 -5.79 -10.92 -22.66
CA SER A 7 -4.34 -11.20 -22.81
C SER A 7 -3.96 -12.68 -22.70
N TYR A 8 -4.91 -13.60 -22.57
CA TYR A 8 -4.64 -15.05 -22.53
C TYR A 8 -4.90 -15.78 -23.86
N ARG A 9 -5.32 -15.08 -24.92
CA ARG A 9 -5.56 -15.71 -26.22
C ARG A 9 -4.96 -14.84 -27.32
N HIS A 10 -3.70 -15.11 -27.67
CA HIS A 10 -3.18 -15.19 -29.04
C HIS A 10 -1.64 -15.21 -29.03
N CYS A 11 -1.07 -16.28 -28.47
CA CYS A 11 0.20 -16.77 -28.98
C CYS A 11 -0.13 -17.92 -29.92
N ASN A 12 -0.38 -17.62 -31.20
CA ASN A 12 -0.46 -18.64 -32.25
C ASN A 12 0.94 -19.18 -32.52
N TYR A 13 1.39 -20.12 -31.68
CA TYR A 13 2.48 -21.03 -32.03
C TYR A 13 1.85 -22.35 -32.46
N ALA A 14 1.84 -22.58 -33.77
CA ALA A 14 1.54 -23.89 -34.34
C ALA A 14 2.53 -24.92 -33.75
N GLY A 15 2.02 -25.85 -32.94
CA GLY A 15 2.73 -27.06 -32.52
C GLY A 15 3.06 -27.22 -31.03
N LEU A 16 2.74 -26.28 -30.15
CA LEU A 16 2.94 -26.46 -28.70
C LEU A 16 1.61 -26.70 -27.99
N ALA A 17 1.61 -27.65 -27.06
CA ALA A 17 0.49 -27.99 -26.18
C ALA A 17 -0.20 -26.74 -25.62
N ALA A 18 -1.47 -26.87 -25.24
CA ALA A 18 -2.28 -25.79 -24.65
C ALA A 18 -1.43 -24.98 -23.65
N PRO A 19 -1.53 -23.63 -23.68
CA PRO A 19 -0.68 -22.79 -22.83
C PRO A 19 -0.80 -23.26 -21.38
N PRO A 20 0.34 -23.46 -20.69
CA PRO A 20 0.35 -23.97 -19.33
C PRO A 20 -0.55 -23.10 -18.46
N THR A 21 -1.40 -23.74 -17.67
CA THR A 21 -2.22 -23.07 -16.66
C THR A 21 -1.30 -22.38 -15.65
N SER A 22 -1.78 -21.32 -14.98
CA SER A 22 -1.00 -20.60 -13.96
C SER A 22 -0.59 -21.47 -12.76
N THR A 23 -1.13 -22.68 -12.65
CA THR A 23 -0.81 -23.66 -11.60
C THR A 23 0.33 -24.61 -11.99
N ASP A 24 0.57 -24.80 -13.29
CA ASP A 24 1.53 -25.80 -13.81
C ASP A 24 2.74 -25.15 -14.49
N ASP A 25 2.95 -23.85 -14.26
CA ASP A 25 3.97 -23.06 -14.95
C ASP A 25 5.30 -22.90 -14.21
N HIS A 26 5.51 -23.64 -13.12
CA HIS A 26 6.72 -23.56 -12.29
C HIS A 26 8.02 -23.74 -13.10
N GLN A 27 8.01 -24.63 -14.10
CA GLN A 27 9.15 -24.91 -14.99
C GLN A 27 9.50 -23.79 -15.98
N PHE A 28 8.60 -22.81 -16.20
CA PHE A 28 8.79 -21.75 -17.19
C PHE A 28 9.71 -20.62 -16.70
N LYS A 29 10.21 -20.69 -15.46
CA LYS A 29 11.18 -19.74 -14.88
C LYS A 29 10.75 -18.28 -15.10
N ARG A 30 11.44 -17.54 -15.99
CA ARG A 30 11.17 -16.12 -16.28
C ARG A 30 9.91 -15.89 -17.11
N CYS A 31 9.40 -16.93 -17.78
CA CYS A 31 8.23 -16.89 -18.65
C CYS A 31 6.94 -17.32 -17.94
N LYS A 32 6.96 -17.42 -16.60
CA LYS A 32 5.76 -17.63 -15.78
C LYS A 32 4.70 -16.58 -16.08
N GLY A 33 3.42 -16.99 -16.09
CA GLY A 33 2.29 -16.10 -16.36
C GLY A 33 2.26 -14.86 -15.45
N PHE A 34 2.65 -15.01 -14.19
CA PHE A 34 2.82 -13.93 -13.22
C PHE A 34 3.77 -12.85 -13.76
N ARG A 35 4.97 -13.22 -14.21
CA ARG A 35 5.96 -12.28 -14.73
C ARG A 35 5.52 -11.64 -16.04
N CYS A 36 4.98 -12.45 -16.95
CA CYS A 36 4.47 -11.95 -18.23
C CYS A 36 3.34 -10.92 -17.99
N SER A 37 2.47 -11.15 -17.01
CA SER A 37 1.42 -10.18 -16.67
C SER A 37 1.96 -8.87 -16.10
N HIS A 38 2.98 -8.92 -15.23
CA HIS A 38 3.61 -7.72 -14.69
C HIS A 38 4.41 -6.94 -15.74
N LEU A 39 5.13 -7.63 -16.62
CA LEU A 39 5.82 -7.02 -17.76
C LEU A 39 4.82 -6.38 -18.73
N ALA A 40 3.71 -7.07 -19.05
CA ALA A 40 2.66 -6.52 -19.90
C ALA A 40 2.02 -5.27 -19.30
N HIS A 41 1.80 -5.26 -17.98
CA HIS A 41 1.29 -4.08 -17.28
C HIS A 41 2.28 -2.91 -17.35
N ALA A 42 3.56 -3.16 -17.07
CA ALA A 42 4.60 -2.13 -17.16
C ALA A 42 4.74 -1.55 -18.57
N ILE A 43 4.69 -2.39 -19.61
CA ILE A 43 4.70 -1.93 -21.02
C ILE A 43 3.46 -1.07 -21.32
N SER A 44 2.29 -1.46 -20.82
CA SER A 44 1.05 -0.70 -20.99
C SER A 44 1.12 0.68 -20.33
N ASP A 45 1.75 0.78 -19.16
CA ASP A 45 1.92 2.05 -18.46
C ASP A 45 2.89 2.99 -19.18
N ILE A 46 3.95 2.47 -19.81
CA ILE A 46 4.80 3.27 -20.71
C ILE A 46 3.99 3.83 -21.87
N TRP A 47 3.10 3.02 -22.47
CA TRP A 47 2.28 3.52 -23.57
C TRP A 47 1.38 4.69 -23.17
N LYS A 48 0.84 4.67 -21.95
CA LYS A 48 0.07 5.81 -21.42
C LYS A 48 0.94 7.04 -21.23
N GLN A 49 2.12 6.89 -20.62
CA GLN A 49 3.05 8.00 -20.41
C GLN A 49 3.53 8.61 -21.72
N LEU A 50 3.87 7.78 -22.72
CA LEU A 50 4.23 8.28 -24.06
C LEU A 50 3.08 9.03 -24.71
N ALA A 51 1.83 8.56 -24.57
CA ALA A 51 0.67 9.26 -25.09
C ALA A 51 0.48 10.64 -24.46
N GLU A 52 0.73 10.78 -23.15
CA GLU A 52 0.70 12.06 -22.43
C GLU A 52 1.79 13.01 -22.95
N ILE A 53 3.03 12.53 -23.12
CA ILE A 53 4.12 13.34 -23.69
C ILE A 53 3.79 13.79 -25.11
N PHE A 54 3.28 12.90 -25.97
CA PHE A 54 2.92 13.26 -27.34
C PHE A 54 1.77 14.29 -27.36
N TYR A 55 0.83 14.20 -26.42
CA TYR A 55 -0.22 15.19 -26.25
C TYR A 55 0.37 16.56 -25.88
N ASP A 56 1.31 16.61 -24.94
CA ASP A 56 1.94 17.86 -24.52
C ASP A 56 2.85 18.47 -25.58
N CYS A 57 3.63 17.64 -26.29
CA CYS A 57 4.41 18.03 -27.46
C CYS A 57 3.52 18.61 -28.57
N THR A 58 2.37 17.98 -28.84
CA THR A 58 1.41 18.51 -29.82
C THR A 58 0.86 19.85 -29.38
N GLY A 59 0.57 20.01 -28.09
CA GLY A 59 0.15 21.28 -27.49
C GLY A 59 1.21 22.37 -27.65
N LEU A 60 2.48 22.07 -27.39
CA LEU A 60 3.60 22.98 -27.63
C LEU A 60 3.69 23.42 -29.09
N VAL A 61 3.71 22.47 -30.03
CA VAL A 61 3.82 22.77 -31.46
C VAL A 61 2.65 23.66 -31.94
N GLN A 62 1.42 23.34 -31.54
CA GLN A 62 0.24 24.15 -31.89
C GLN A 62 0.31 25.55 -31.29
N HIS A 63 0.85 25.68 -30.08
CA HIS A 63 0.99 26.95 -29.41
C HIS A 63 2.07 27.82 -30.06
N TRP A 64 3.22 27.24 -30.40
CA TRP A 64 4.30 27.90 -31.15
C TRP A 64 3.82 28.41 -32.51
N GLN A 65 2.96 27.65 -33.20
CA GLN A 65 2.34 28.12 -34.46
C GLN A 65 1.40 29.33 -34.26
N ARG A 66 0.75 29.46 -33.08
CA ARG A 66 -0.15 30.58 -32.77
C ARG A 66 0.60 31.84 -32.32
N LEU A 67 1.77 31.70 -31.72
CA LEU A 67 2.67 32.81 -31.33
C LEU A 67 3.18 33.63 -32.52
N THR A 68 3.07 33.10 -33.74
CA THR A 68 3.28 33.87 -34.98
C THR A 68 2.28 35.04 -35.17
N ASN A 69 1.30 35.21 -34.26
CA ASN A 69 0.36 36.33 -34.25
C ASN A 69 0.35 37.04 -32.88
N PRO A 70 0.88 38.28 -32.76
CA PRO A 70 1.23 38.88 -31.48
C PRO A 70 0.06 39.68 -30.90
N ARG A 71 -0.84 39.03 -30.15
CA ARG A 71 -1.66 39.72 -29.16
C ARG A 71 -1.78 38.86 -27.91
N ASP A 72 -1.07 39.33 -26.88
CA ASP A 72 -1.02 38.82 -25.50
C ASP A 72 0.10 37.79 -25.25
N GLY A 73 1.12 38.16 -24.45
CA GLY A 73 2.40 37.43 -24.36
C GLY A 73 2.70 36.76 -23.01
N SER A 74 2.06 37.21 -21.92
CA SER A 74 2.42 36.76 -20.57
C SER A 74 1.72 35.46 -20.14
N ALA A 75 0.44 35.28 -20.50
CA ALA A 75 -0.29 34.02 -20.31
C ALA A 75 0.29 32.89 -21.19
N TYR A 76 0.80 33.27 -22.37
CA TYR A 76 1.35 32.34 -23.34
C TYR A 76 2.72 31.80 -22.93
N GLN A 77 3.61 32.64 -22.39
CA GLN A 77 4.92 32.21 -21.86
C GLN A 77 4.80 31.22 -20.69
N ARG A 78 3.85 31.43 -19.78
CA ARG A 78 3.63 30.51 -18.64
C ARG A 78 3.14 29.13 -19.07
N LEU A 79 2.31 29.07 -20.12
CA LEU A 79 1.81 27.81 -20.66
C LEU A 79 2.92 27.03 -21.39
N ASP A 80 3.80 27.73 -22.11
CA ASP A 80 4.98 27.14 -22.73
C ASP A 80 5.90 26.52 -21.69
N SER A 81 6.29 27.28 -20.66
CA SER A 81 7.16 26.76 -19.61
C SER A 81 6.57 25.55 -18.89
N TYR A 82 5.25 25.56 -18.62
CA TYR A 82 4.58 24.42 -18.00
C TYR A 82 4.59 23.17 -18.89
N ARG A 83 4.31 23.32 -20.19
CA ARG A 83 4.31 22.18 -21.11
C ARG A 83 5.72 21.68 -21.43
N GLU A 84 6.70 22.56 -21.52
CA GLU A 84 8.12 22.16 -21.63
C GLU A 84 8.56 21.34 -20.42
N GLU A 85 8.22 21.79 -19.21
CA GLU A 85 8.48 21.06 -17.98
C GLU A 85 7.77 19.70 -17.97
N ALA A 86 6.49 19.65 -18.37
CA ALA A 86 5.72 18.41 -18.46
C ALA A 86 6.35 17.40 -19.44
N VAL A 87 6.83 17.85 -20.60
CA VAL A 87 7.53 17.00 -21.58
C VAL A 87 8.84 16.46 -21.01
N ILE A 88 9.64 17.30 -20.33
CA ILE A 88 10.91 16.87 -19.71
C ILE A 88 10.64 15.84 -18.60
N VAL A 89 9.70 16.14 -17.69
CA VAL A 89 9.32 15.25 -16.59
C VAL A 89 8.80 13.92 -17.15
N GLY A 90 7.92 13.97 -18.14
CA GLY A 90 7.38 12.78 -18.79
C GLY A 90 8.47 11.92 -19.45
N ALA A 91 9.43 12.54 -20.14
CA ALA A 91 10.54 11.82 -20.76
C ALA A 91 11.43 11.12 -19.73
N VAL A 92 11.70 11.77 -18.59
CA VAL A 92 12.42 11.17 -17.46
C VAL A 92 11.64 9.98 -16.90
N SER A 93 10.32 10.12 -16.68
CA SER A 93 9.47 9.03 -16.19
C SER A 93 9.43 7.84 -17.16
N CYS A 94 9.36 8.09 -18.48
CA CYS A 94 9.42 7.03 -19.49
C CYS A 94 10.75 6.26 -19.43
N ASN A 95 11.89 6.96 -19.31
CA ASN A 95 13.19 6.30 -19.20
C ASN A 95 13.29 5.44 -17.93
N GLN A 96 12.84 5.97 -16.80
CA GLN A 96 12.77 5.19 -15.54
C GLN A 96 11.88 3.95 -15.67
N ALA A 97 10.77 4.05 -16.41
CA ALA A 97 9.90 2.92 -16.66
C ALA A 97 10.54 1.86 -17.58
N ILE A 98 11.31 2.29 -18.59
CA ILE A 98 12.10 1.38 -19.44
C ILE A 98 13.14 0.63 -18.60
N ASP A 99 13.86 1.34 -17.72
CA ASP A 99 14.83 0.72 -16.81
C ASP A 99 14.15 -0.31 -15.89
N LYS A 100 12.99 0.04 -15.32
CA LYS A 100 12.19 -0.88 -14.50
C LYS A 100 11.75 -2.12 -15.30
N ILE A 101 11.40 -2.00 -16.58
CA ILE A 101 11.08 -3.16 -17.44
C ILE A 101 12.31 -4.03 -17.66
N ILE A 102 13.47 -3.44 -17.93
CA ILE A 102 14.73 -4.18 -18.11
C ILE A 102 15.05 -4.94 -16.83
N GLU A 103 14.96 -4.30 -15.66
CA GLU A 103 15.15 -4.92 -14.36
C GLU A 103 14.15 -6.06 -14.13
N LEU A 104 12.85 -5.81 -14.31
CA LEU A 104 11.78 -6.81 -14.17
C LEU A 104 11.96 -8.01 -15.11
N SER A 105 12.53 -7.81 -16.30
CA SER A 105 12.79 -8.89 -17.26
C SER A 105 13.92 -9.84 -16.80
N GLN A 106 14.82 -9.34 -15.95
CA GLN A 106 16.00 -10.07 -15.47
C GLN A 106 15.88 -10.54 -14.02
N ALA A 107 15.02 -9.88 -13.22
CA ALA A 107 14.78 -10.14 -11.81
C ALA A 107 14.36 -11.59 -11.51
N SER A 108 14.52 -12.04 -10.26
CA SER A 108 13.91 -13.27 -9.77
C SER A 108 12.46 -13.00 -9.34
N ASP A 109 11.65 -14.05 -9.20
CA ASP A 109 10.26 -13.92 -8.71
C ASP A 109 10.18 -13.23 -7.34
N LEU A 110 11.20 -13.47 -6.50
CA LEU A 110 11.32 -12.85 -5.19
C LEU A 110 11.67 -11.36 -5.26
N ILE A 111 12.49 -10.92 -6.21
CA ILE A 111 12.77 -9.48 -6.42
C ILE A 111 11.49 -8.78 -6.88
N VAL A 112 10.78 -9.37 -7.85
CA VAL A 112 9.51 -8.81 -8.34
C VAL A 112 8.49 -8.68 -7.22
N LEU A 113 8.32 -9.72 -6.38
CA LEU A 113 7.46 -9.65 -5.21
C LEU A 113 7.94 -8.61 -4.19
N GLY A 114 9.25 -8.52 -3.98
CA GLY A 114 9.86 -7.54 -3.08
C GLY A 114 9.52 -6.12 -3.47
N ASP A 115 9.58 -5.78 -4.76
CA ASP A 115 9.23 -4.46 -5.28
C ASP A 115 7.73 -4.16 -5.09
N LEU A 116 6.86 -5.13 -5.40
CA LEU A 116 5.41 -4.99 -5.24
C LEU A 116 5.01 -4.83 -3.76
N TRP A 117 5.67 -5.54 -2.86
CA TRP A 117 5.51 -5.34 -1.42
C TRP A 117 6.08 -4.00 -0.97
N GLY A 118 7.15 -3.52 -1.61
CA GLY A 118 7.72 -2.19 -1.38
C GLY A 118 6.71 -1.07 -1.66
N GLU A 119 5.96 -1.17 -2.76
CA GLU A 119 4.87 -0.21 -3.06
C GLU A 119 3.81 -0.17 -1.94
N LYS A 120 3.54 -1.31 -1.31
CA LYS A 120 2.63 -1.39 -0.15
C LYS A 120 3.24 -0.81 1.13
N VAL A 121 4.55 -0.89 1.32
CA VAL A 121 5.26 -0.21 2.41
C VAL A 121 5.11 1.30 2.27
N GLU A 122 5.21 1.84 1.06
CA GLU A 122 5.03 3.29 0.83
C GLU A 122 3.58 3.73 1.10
N ALA A 123 2.59 2.92 0.75
CA ALA A 123 1.19 3.20 1.12
C ALA A 123 0.98 3.24 2.65
N LEU A 124 1.67 2.37 3.40
CA LEU A 124 1.66 2.38 4.85
C LEU A 124 2.42 3.57 5.44
N ASN A 125 3.50 4.04 4.81
CA ASN A 125 4.19 5.28 5.21
C ASN A 125 3.24 6.47 5.14
N GLN A 126 2.51 6.62 4.03
CA GLN A 126 1.52 7.69 3.88
C GLN A 126 0.44 7.62 4.97
N THR A 127 -0.08 6.42 5.24
CA THR A 127 -1.09 6.22 6.30
C THR A 127 -0.55 6.61 7.69
N ILE A 128 0.72 6.32 7.98
CA ILE A 128 1.37 6.72 9.25
C ILE A 128 1.54 8.23 9.34
N ASP A 129 1.90 8.89 8.24
CA ASP A 129 2.06 10.35 8.21
C ASP A 129 0.73 11.05 8.48
N ASP A 130 -0.35 10.57 7.87
CA ASP A 130 -1.70 11.08 8.08
C ASP A 130 -2.16 10.87 9.54
N LEU A 131 -1.97 9.66 10.10
CA LEU A 131 -2.24 9.36 11.51
C LEU A 131 -1.45 10.26 12.46
N SER A 132 -0.18 10.51 12.13
CA SER A 132 0.72 11.36 12.91
C SER A 132 0.33 12.84 12.83
N SER A 133 -0.21 13.27 11.69
CA SER A 133 -0.78 14.62 11.52
C SER A 133 -2.01 14.81 12.40
N MET A 134 -2.94 13.85 12.36
CA MET A 134 -4.16 13.85 13.18
C MET A 134 -3.85 13.88 14.68
N THR A 135 -2.91 13.03 15.13
CA THR A 135 -2.54 12.95 16.55
C THR A 135 -1.82 14.22 17.04
N ARG A 136 -0.99 14.86 16.19
CA ARG A 136 -0.25 16.10 16.53
C ARG A 136 -1.09 17.36 16.49
N THR A 137 -2.14 17.42 15.67
CA THR A 137 -3.04 18.58 15.60
C THR A 137 -3.70 18.87 16.97
N HIS A 138 -3.77 17.87 17.85
CA HIS A 138 -4.19 18.02 19.25
C HIS A 138 -3.09 18.55 20.21
N SER A 139 -1.80 18.50 19.82
CA SER A 139 -0.66 18.79 20.70
C SER A 139 0.01 20.15 20.45
N SER A 140 -0.20 20.81 19.30
CA SER A 140 0.41 22.12 19.00
C SER A 140 -0.33 22.86 17.88
N GLY A 141 -0.99 24.01 18.15
CA GLY A 141 -1.43 24.91 17.07
C GLY A 141 -2.58 25.89 17.36
N PRO A 142 -2.32 27.21 17.50
CA PRO A 142 -3.33 28.26 17.78
C PRO A 142 -4.27 28.65 16.60
N ASN A 143 -4.37 27.81 15.56
CA ASN A 143 -5.01 28.19 14.29
C ASN A 143 -6.37 27.56 14.01
N SER A 144 -6.94 26.78 14.93
CA SER A 144 -8.38 26.56 14.90
C SER A 144 -9.06 27.49 15.90
N ARG A 145 -9.00 28.80 15.63
CA ARG A 145 -9.75 29.82 16.39
C ARG A 145 -11.27 29.56 16.33
N LEU A 146 -11.75 28.80 15.36
CA LEU A 146 -13.14 28.33 15.29
C LEU A 146 -13.40 27.12 16.19
N TYR A 147 -12.51 26.12 16.27
CA TYR A 147 -12.72 25.00 17.22
C TYR A 147 -12.55 25.42 18.67
N HIS A 148 -11.52 26.21 19.01
CA HIS A 148 -11.31 26.67 20.38
C HIS A 148 -12.40 27.65 20.86
N ALA A 149 -13.12 28.31 19.94
CA ALA A 149 -14.26 29.17 20.28
C ALA A 149 -15.57 28.39 20.47
N LEU A 150 -15.68 27.16 19.96
CA LEU A 150 -16.88 26.32 20.04
C LEU A 150 -16.78 25.20 21.08
N PHE A 151 -15.58 24.71 21.38
CA PHE A 151 -15.37 23.59 22.30
C PHE A 151 -14.36 23.94 23.39
N SER A 152 -14.90 24.24 24.57
CA SER A 152 -14.14 24.40 25.82
C SER A 152 -13.65 23.04 26.29
N SER A 153 -12.33 22.82 26.31
CA SER A 153 -11.66 21.55 26.71
C SER A 153 -11.95 20.34 25.80
N PRO A 154 -10.96 19.46 25.53
CA PRO A 154 -11.23 18.19 24.85
C PRO A 154 -12.21 17.36 25.68
N THR A 155 -13.33 16.97 25.08
CA THR A 155 -14.28 16.01 25.68
C THR A 155 -13.58 14.66 25.91
N ASP A 156 -14.06 13.87 26.86
CA ASP A 156 -13.48 12.55 27.13
C ASP A 156 -13.62 11.62 25.91
N LEU A 157 -14.67 11.81 25.12
CA LEU A 157 -14.87 11.12 23.85
C LEU A 157 -13.80 11.50 22.80
N MET A 158 -13.40 12.78 22.72
CA MET A 158 -12.32 13.22 21.85
C MET A 158 -10.97 12.63 22.27
N LYS A 159 -10.68 12.60 23.58
CA LYS A 159 -9.47 11.94 24.12
C LYS A 159 -9.46 10.45 23.78
N HIS A 160 -10.62 9.81 23.86
CA HIS A 160 -10.80 8.41 23.52
C HIS A 160 -10.53 8.14 22.02
N VAL A 161 -11.03 8.98 21.11
CA VAL A 161 -10.75 8.87 19.67
C VAL A 161 -9.25 9.08 19.38
N VAL A 162 -8.59 10.02 20.06
CA VAL A 162 -7.14 10.22 19.97
C VAL A 162 -6.37 8.99 20.45
N GLU A 163 -6.86 8.28 21.47
CA GLU A 163 -6.28 7.02 21.91
C GLU A 163 -6.41 5.93 20.84
N LEU A 164 -7.58 5.80 20.20
CA LEU A 164 -7.78 4.87 19.08
C LEU A 164 -6.85 5.16 17.89
N LEU A 165 -6.61 6.44 17.58
CA LEU A 165 -5.66 6.86 16.54
C LEU A 165 -4.22 6.45 16.87
N LYS A 166 -3.80 6.59 18.15
CA LYS A 166 -2.46 6.15 18.60
C LYS A 166 -2.29 4.64 18.47
N TRP A 167 -3.29 3.86 18.87
CA TRP A 167 -3.27 2.41 18.73
C TRP A 167 -3.27 1.96 17.26
N THR A 168 -4.05 2.64 16.40
CA THR A 168 -4.05 2.41 14.95
C THR A 168 -2.68 2.75 14.33
N THR A 169 -2.01 3.79 14.83
CA THR A 169 -0.63 4.12 14.43
C THR A 169 0.33 2.98 14.75
N LEU A 170 0.19 2.35 15.92
CA LEU A 170 1.03 1.20 16.30
C LEU A 170 0.78 -0.01 15.40
N LEU A 171 -0.49 -0.35 15.11
CA LEU A 171 -0.83 -1.42 14.16
C LEU A 171 -0.24 -1.15 12.77
N THR A 172 -0.40 0.07 12.27
CA THR A 172 0.11 0.45 10.94
C THR A 172 1.64 0.36 10.88
N LYS A 173 2.33 0.77 11.96
CA LYS A 173 3.79 0.61 12.08
C LYS A 173 4.23 -0.85 12.10
N LEU A 174 3.51 -1.72 12.82
CA LEU A 174 3.81 -3.16 12.85
C LEU A 174 3.66 -3.78 11.47
N ALA A 175 2.55 -3.52 10.77
CA ALA A 175 2.34 -3.98 9.39
C ALA A 175 3.47 -3.50 8.46
N ARG A 176 3.83 -2.22 8.57
CA ARG A 176 4.89 -1.62 7.76
C ARG A 176 6.24 -2.30 7.99
N ILE A 177 6.65 -2.49 9.25
CA ILE A 177 7.95 -3.10 9.56
C ILE A 177 7.97 -4.56 9.08
N HIS A 178 6.89 -5.31 9.31
CA HIS A 178 6.79 -6.68 8.84
C HIS A 178 6.89 -6.75 7.30
N LEU A 179 6.12 -5.93 6.58
CA LEU A 179 6.11 -5.91 5.13
C LEU A 179 7.45 -5.42 4.53
N HIS A 180 8.06 -4.41 5.16
CA HIS A 180 9.38 -3.92 4.77
C HIS A 180 10.46 -4.99 4.94
N SER A 181 10.40 -5.76 6.03
CA SER A 181 11.36 -6.82 6.29
C SER A 181 11.31 -7.95 5.26
N ILE A 182 10.13 -8.25 4.71
CA ILE A 182 9.98 -9.26 3.66
C ILE A 182 10.19 -8.69 2.24
N SER A 183 9.97 -7.40 2.03
CA SER A 183 10.25 -6.70 0.76
C SER A 183 11.75 -6.61 0.47
N LYS A 184 12.56 -6.27 1.49
CA LYS A 184 14.02 -6.16 1.36
C LYS A 184 14.71 -7.47 1.72
N THR A 185 14.75 -8.37 0.74
CA THR A 185 15.33 -9.73 0.82
C THR A 185 16.86 -9.77 1.08
N LYS A 186 17.52 -8.62 1.08
CA LYS A 186 18.94 -8.43 1.43
C LYS A 186 19.14 -7.59 2.71
N THR A 187 18.36 -7.80 3.76
CA THR A 187 18.69 -7.22 5.06
C THR A 187 19.63 -8.16 5.82
N ARG A 188 20.63 -7.59 6.52
CA ARG A 188 21.79 -8.27 7.15
C ARG A 188 21.50 -9.45 8.10
N LYS A 189 20.23 -9.78 8.39
CA LYS A 189 19.87 -10.72 9.46
C LYS A 189 19.09 -11.95 9.00
N LEU A 190 18.45 -11.93 7.81
CA LEU A 190 17.63 -13.05 7.34
C LEU A 190 17.69 -13.09 5.81
N THR A 191 18.44 -14.05 5.27
CA THR A 191 18.44 -14.31 3.83
C THR A 191 17.45 -15.44 3.59
N PHE A 192 16.46 -15.21 2.74
CA PHE A 192 15.51 -16.26 2.37
C PHE A 192 15.26 -16.24 0.87
N THR A 193 14.93 -17.40 0.33
CA THR A 193 14.47 -17.56 -1.04
C THR A 193 13.03 -18.07 -1.04
N LEU A 194 12.35 -17.89 -2.16
CA LEU A 194 11.14 -18.66 -2.43
C LEU A 194 11.52 -20.07 -2.83
N GLU A 195 10.65 -21.01 -2.50
CA GLU A 195 10.76 -22.39 -2.98
C GLU A 195 10.88 -22.41 -4.52
N THR A 196 11.77 -23.23 -5.08
CA THR A 196 12.06 -23.25 -6.52
C THR A 196 10.87 -23.70 -7.39
N THR A 197 9.85 -24.27 -6.76
CA THR A 197 8.65 -24.86 -7.37
C THR A 197 7.42 -23.93 -7.36
N ILE A 198 7.53 -22.69 -6.86
CA ILE A 198 6.38 -21.79 -6.81
C ILE A 198 5.87 -21.45 -8.22
N ASN A 199 4.58 -21.66 -8.46
CA ASN A 199 3.87 -21.34 -9.70
C ASN A 199 3.27 -19.91 -9.68
N SER A 200 2.79 -19.45 -10.83
CA SER A 200 2.18 -18.13 -10.97
C SER A 200 0.96 -17.90 -10.09
N HIS A 201 0.16 -18.95 -9.85
CA HIS A 201 -1.01 -18.85 -9.00
C HIS A 201 -0.62 -18.47 -7.56
N THR A 202 0.36 -19.17 -6.99
CA THR A 202 0.86 -18.89 -5.63
C THR A 202 1.58 -17.55 -5.56
N LEU A 203 2.37 -17.16 -6.58
CA LEU A 203 2.98 -15.82 -6.64
C LEU A 203 1.90 -14.72 -6.65
N SER A 204 0.84 -14.91 -7.45
CA SER A 204 -0.27 -13.95 -7.50
C SER A 204 -1.02 -13.84 -6.17
N GLN A 205 -1.20 -14.96 -5.46
CA GLN A 205 -1.79 -14.95 -4.12
C GLN A 205 -0.90 -14.20 -3.13
N LEU A 206 0.40 -14.52 -3.08
CA LEU A 206 1.38 -13.84 -2.22
C LEU A 206 1.43 -12.32 -2.47
N ASN A 207 1.33 -11.89 -3.73
CA ASN A 207 1.27 -10.47 -4.08
C ASN A 207 -0.02 -9.79 -3.57
N LYS A 208 -1.15 -10.49 -3.60
CA LYS A 208 -2.45 -9.92 -3.22
C LYS A 208 -2.66 -9.84 -1.71
N LEU A 209 -2.02 -10.70 -0.92
CA LEU A 209 -2.25 -10.81 0.53
C LEU A 209 -2.01 -9.51 1.32
N PRO A 210 -1.00 -8.67 1.03
CA PRO A 210 -0.80 -7.42 1.76
C PRO A 210 -1.84 -6.33 1.47
N ALA A 211 -2.54 -6.38 0.33
CA ALA A 211 -3.46 -5.31 -0.07
C ALA A 211 -4.63 -5.11 0.93
N PRO A 212 -5.39 -6.16 1.32
CA PRO A 212 -6.43 -6.02 2.34
C PRO A 212 -5.96 -5.47 3.69
N ILE A 213 -4.68 -5.70 4.06
CA ILE A 213 -4.10 -5.15 5.30
C ILE A 213 -3.93 -3.64 5.15
N CYS A 214 -3.32 -3.19 4.05
CA CYS A 214 -3.07 -1.78 3.78
C CYS A 214 -4.38 -0.99 3.61
N ASP A 215 -5.28 -1.51 2.78
CA ASP A 215 -6.56 -0.88 2.48
C ASP A 215 -7.43 -0.82 3.75
N GLY A 216 -7.42 -1.88 4.55
CA GLY A 216 -8.13 -1.94 5.83
C GLY A 216 -7.61 -0.92 6.85
N LEU A 217 -6.28 -0.77 6.98
CA LEU A 217 -5.69 0.23 7.87
C LEU A 217 -5.99 1.67 7.40
N ARG A 218 -5.98 1.90 6.08
CA ARG A 218 -6.37 3.20 5.52
C ARG A 218 -7.84 3.52 5.79
N ALA A 219 -8.73 2.55 5.59
CA ALA A 219 -10.16 2.68 5.88
C ALA A 219 -10.46 2.88 7.38
N LEU A 220 -9.65 2.27 8.26
CA LEU A 220 -9.73 2.50 9.70
C LEU A 220 -9.35 3.94 10.05
N LEU A 221 -8.28 4.47 9.47
CA LEU A 221 -7.92 5.89 9.60
C LEU A 221 -9.06 6.81 9.10
N ASP A 222 -9.65 6.54 7.93
CA ASP A 222 -10.78 7.33 7.42
C ASP A 222 -11.96 7.31 8.40
N SER A 223 -12.30 6.12 8.91
CA SER A 223 -13.40 5.95 9.87
C SER A 223 -13.16 6.72 11.17
N LEU A 224 -11.92 6.69 11.69
CA LEU A 224 -11.54 7.44 12.89
C LEU A 224 -11.47 8.94 12.63
N THR A 225 -11.14 9.37 11.40
CA THR A 225 -11.13 10.78 11.01
C THR A 225 -12.55 11.34 10.98
N ASP A 226 -13.50 10.60 10.42
CA ASP A 226 -14.92 10.98 10.47
C ASP A 226 -15.40 11.12 11.91
N ILE A 227 -15.07 10.16 12.78
CA ILE A 227 -15.45 10.19 14.20
C ILE A 227 -14.74 11.32 14.95
N TYR A 228 -13.51 11.67 14.57
CA TYR A 228 -12.82 12.82 15.12
C TYR A 228 -13.54 14.14 14.79
N MET A 229 -14.17 14.23 13.63
CA MET A 229 -14.96 15.41 13.22
C MET A 229 -16.36 15.43 13.85
N ASP A 230 -16.96 14.26 14.04
CA ASP A 230 -18.26 14.08 14.71
C ASP A 230 -18.20 12.87 15.64
N THR A 231 -17.93 13.15 16.92
CA THR A 231 -17.69 12.10 17.92
C THR A 231 -18.94 11.25 18.21
N GLY A 232 -20.15 11.76 17.92
CA GLY A 232 -21.40 10.99 18.05
C GLY A 232 -21.51 9.82 17.07
N LEU A 233 -20.64 9.75 16.05
CA LEU A 233 -20.56 8.62 15.15
C LEU A 233 -19.94 7.37 15.78
N LEU A 234 -19.23 7.50 16.91
CA LEU A 234 -18.51 6.38 17.52
C LEU A 234 -19.44 5.23 17.89
N THR A 235 -20.54 5.53 18.57
CA THR A 235 -21.51 4.53 19.06
C THR A 235 -22.09 3.72 17.89
N GLY A 236 -22.49 4.38 16.81
CA GLY A 236 -23.03 3.74 15.61
C GLY A 236 -21.98 2.95 14.80
N ARG A 237 -20.71 3.35 14.85
CA ARG A 237 -19.62 2.73 14.06
C ARG A 237 -18.77 1.73 14.84
N LYS A 238 -18.94 1.60 16.16
CA LYS A 238 -18.16 0.71 17.03
C LYS A 238 -18.11 -0.73 16.51
N HIS A 239 -19.24 -1.29 16.10
CA HIS A 239 -19.30 -2.66 15.54
C HIS A 239 -18.55 -2.78 14.21
N GLN A 240 -18.68 -1.78 13.33
CA GLN A 240 -17.98 -1.76 12.04
C GLN A 240 -16.46 -1.71 12.24
N ILE A 241 -15.96 -0.80 13.10
CA ILE A 241 -14.54 -0.66 13.42
C ILE A 241 -13.99 -1.97 13.99
N ARG A 242 -14.74 -2.60 14.89
CA ARG A 242 -14.37 -3.89 15.48
C ARG A 242 -14.20 -4.98 14.42
N ASN A 243 -15.12 -5.07 13.47
CA ASN A 243 -15.05 -6.06 12.38
C ASN A 243 -13.89 -5.77 11.44
N GLN A 244 -13.64 -4.49 11.10
CA GLN A 244 -12.49 -4.09 10.30
C GLN A 244 -11.17 -4.52 10.95
N ILE A 245 -10.97 -4.26 12.26
CA ILE A 245 -9.77 -4.67 13.00
C ILE A 245 -9.56 -6.21 12.95
N LYS A 246 -10.65 -6.97 13.11
CA LYS A 246 -10.62 -8.44 13.03
C LYS A 246 -10.28 -8.93 11.63
N ASP A 247 -10.83 -8.31 10.59
CA ASP A 247 -10.56 -8.67 9.20
C ASP A 247 -9.10 -8.39 8.83
N ILE A 248 -8.56 -7.22 9.19
CA ILE A 248 -7.13 -6.90 8.99
C ILE A 248 -6.26 -7.98 9.67
N SER A 249 -6.58 -8.34 10.91
CA SER A 249 -5.84 -9.36 11.67
C SER A 249 -5.90 -10.74 11.03
N LYS A 250 -7.04 -11.11 10.43
CA LYS A 250 -7.16 -12.36 9.67
C LYS A 250 -6.21 -12.38 8.47
N TYR A 251 -6.12 -11.28 7.72
CA TYR A 251 -5.20 -11.18 6.58
C TYR A 251 -3.74 -11.15 6.99
N PHE A 252 -3.40 -10.46 8.09
CA PHE A 252 -2.04 -10.46 8.64
C PHE A 252 -1.57 -11.86 9.01
N ASN A 253 -2.43 -12.62 9.69
CA ASN A 253 -2.14 -14.01 10.04
C ASN A 253 -2.04 -14.91 8.81
N HIS A 254 -2.92 -14.73 7.82
CA HIS A 254 -2.86 -15.49 6.58
C HIS A 254 -1.56 -15.23 5.80
N LEU A 255 -1.11 -13.96 5.72
CA LEU A 255 0.18 -13.60 5.14
C LEU A 255 1.32 -14.31 5.88
N SER A 256 1.35 -14.21 7.21
CA SER A 256 2.38 -14.82 8.07
C SER A 256 2.48 -16.34 7.87
N ILE A 257 1.34 -17.04 7.88
CA ILE A 257 1.29 -18.50 7.67
C ILE A 257 1.77 -18.86 6.25
N THR A 258 1.33 -18.11 5.24
CA THR A 258 1.72 -18.37 3.84
C THR A 258 3.22 -18.17 3.67
N LEU A 259 3.82 -17.17 4.32
CA LEU A 259 5.25 -16.94 4.32
C LEU A 259 6.00 -18.12 4.96
N VAL A 260 5.56 -18.62 6.13
CA VAL A 260 6.17 -19.81 6.77
C VAL A 260 6.13 -21.04 5.86
N GLN A 261 5.07 -21.20 5.07
CA GLN A 261 4.90 -22.36 4.18
C GLN A 261 5.70 -22.27 2.89
N ARG A 262 6.00 -21.07 2.40
CA ARG A 262 6.50 -20.84 1.03
C ARG A 262 7.91 -20.26 0.96
N VAL A 263 8.45 -19.84 2.10
CA VAL A 263 9.78 -19.25 2.22
C VAL A 263 10.77 -20.29 2.72
N VAL A 264 11.88 -20.44 2.00
CA VAL A 264 13.00 -21.30 2.36
C VAL A 264 14.15 -20.43 2.85
N PRO A 265 14.62 -20.58 4.11
CA PRO A 265 15.79 -19.88 4.61
C PRO A 265 17.04 -20.24 3.79
N LEU A 266 17.86 -19.25 3.45
CA LEU A 266 19.14 -19.46 2.77
C LEU A 266 20.26 -19.53 3.82
N PRO A 267 21.01 -20.65 3.96
CA PRO A 267 22.05 -20.78 4.96
C PRO A 267 23.24 -19.84 4.65
N PRO A 268 23.71 -19.03 5.62
CA PRO A 268 25.03 -18.43 5.56
C PRO A 268 26.06 -19.42 6.13
N GLY A 269 26.30 -20.55 5.43
CA GLY A 269 27.24 -21.59 5.86
C GLY A 269 26.68 -22.58 6.89
N ASP A 270 26.98 -23.87 6.67
CA ASP A 270 26.75 -25.15 7.40
C ASP A 270 25.50 -25.40 8.31
N ASP A 271 24.80 -24.41 8.87
CA ASP A 271 23.75 -24.64 9.88
C ASP A 271 22.33 -24.32 9.37
N GLY A 272 21.89 -25.03 8.32
CA GLY A 272 20.57 -24.80 7.68
C GLY A 272 19.34 -25.05 8.58
N THR A 273 19.42 -25.95 9.57
CA THR A 273 18.29 -26.33 10.44
C THR A 273 18.01 -25.30 11.54
N ALA A 274 19.05 -24.67 12.09
CA ALA A 274 18.91 -23.59 13.07
C ALA A 274 18.19 -22.38 12.45
N LEU A 275 18.53 -22.05 11.20
CA LEU A 275 17.98 -20.89 10.50
C LEU A 275 16.48 -21.01 10.17
N GLU A 276 15.98 -22.21 9.89
CA GLU A 276 14.54 -22.45 9.69
C GLU A 276 13.76 -22.28 10.98
N SER A 277 14.31 -22.79 12.09
CA SER A 277 13.73 -22.60 13.41
C SER A 277 13.70 -21.11 13.79
N ASP A 278 14.77 -20.37 13.49
CA ASP A 278 14.88 -18.93 13.73
C ASP A 278 13.88 -18.12 12.89
N TYR A 279 13.67 -18.48 11.63
CA TYR A 279 12.69 -17.82 10.75
C TYR A 279 11.25 -18.01 11.26
N LYS A 280 10.88 -19.24 11.62
CA LYS A 280 9.55 -19.53 12.16
C LYS A 280 9.32 -18.83 13.49
N ALA A 281 10.32 -18.84 14.38
CA ALA A 281 10.26 -18.11 15.63
C ALA A 281 10.10 -16.59 15.41
N TRP A 282 10.80 -16.05 14.41
CA TRP A 282 10.68 -14.65 14.02
C TRP A 282 9.27 -14.30 13.51
N ILE A 283 8.67 -15.11 12.64
CA ILE A 283 7.27 -14.90 12.21
C ILE A 283 6.31 -15.00 13.39
N SER A 284 6.47 -15.99 14.26
CA SER A 284 5.63 -16.16 15.46
C SER A 284 5.68 -14.93 16.37
N ALA A 285 6.87 -14.36 16.59
CA ALA A 285 7.04 -13.14 17.37
C ALA A 285 6.27 -11.94 16.76
N TRP A 286 6.21 -11.85 15.42
CA TRP A 286 5.39 -10.84 14.74
C TRP A 286 3.89 -11.05 14.93
N GLN A 287 3.42 -12.31 14.85
CA GLN A 287 2.02 -12.63 15.09
C GLN A 287 1.60 -12.33 16.54
N ASP A 288 2.47 -12.60 17.50
CA ASP A 288 2.23 -12.25 18.90
C ASP A 288 2.19 -10.74 19.13
N ALA A 289 3.15 -9.99 18.57
CA ALA A 289 3.15 -8.53 18.65
C ALA A 289 1.89 -7.93 18.01
N TRP A 290 1.47 -8.45 16.85
CA TRP A 290 0.25 -8.05 16.17
C TRP A 290 -1.00 -8.32 17.02
N ARG A 291 -1.11 -9.53 17.58
CA ARG A 291 -2.22 -9.92 18.45
C ARG A 291 -2.32 -9.01 19.67
N ILE A 292 -1.21 -8.78 20.36
CA ILE A 292 -1.18 -7.89 21.53
C ILE A 292 -1.63 -6.47 21.17
N ALA A 293 -1.14 -5.92 20.05
CA ALA A 293 -1.56 -4.59 19.60
C ALA A 293 -3.07 -4.56 19.26
N THR A 294 -3.56 -5.60 18.58
CA THR A 294 -4.98 -5.74 18.22
C THR A 294 -5.87 -5.80 19.46
N ASP A 295 -5.48 -6.60 20.46
CA ASP A 295 -6.22 -6.72 21.71
C ASP A 295 -6.30 -5.38 22.45
N HIS A 296 -5.21 -4.59 22.46
CA HIS A 296 -5.24 -3.23 23.02
C HIS A 296 -6.20 -2.29 22.28
N VAL A 297 -6.22 -2.32 20.94
CA VAL A 297 -7.12 -1.45 20.16
C VAL A 297 -8.58 -1.82 20.42
N LEU A 298 -8.88 -3.13 20.46
CA LEU A 298 -10.22 -3.64 20.74
C LEU A 298 -10.67 -3.31 22.16
N ASN A 299 -9.79 -3.48 23.15
CA ASN A 299 -10.07 -3.12 24.53
C ASN A 299 -10.30 -1.61 24.68
N ALA A 300 -9.49 -0.78 24.02
CA ALA A 300 -9.71 0.66 23.99
C ALA A 300 -11.11 0.94 23.42
N LEU A 301 -11.41 0.45 22.22
CA LEU A 301 -12.70 0.64 21.56
C LEU A 301 -13.90 0.21 22.44
N ASP A 302 -13.75 -0.86 23.21
CA ASP A 302 -14.79 -1.36 24.09
C ASP A 302 -14.99 -0.49 25.34
N ASN A 303 -13.90 0.04 25.92
CA ASN A 303 -13.87 0.78 27.19
C ASN A 303 -14.00 2.31 27.03
N GLY A 304 -14.44 2.81 25.87
CA GLY A 304 -14.69 4.24 25.65
C GLY A 304 -15.79 4.80 26.57
N PRO A 305 -15.80 6.11 26.85
CA PRO A 305 -16.83 6.75 27.67
C PRO A 305 -18.22 6.62 27.01
N ASP A 306 -19.23 6.27 27.81
CA ASP A 306 -20.62 6.19 27.36
C ASP A 306 -21.20 7.61 27.18
N GLU A 307 -21.95 7.84 26.09
CA GLU A 307 -22.61 9.13 25.78
C GLU A 307 -23.58 9.61 26.88
N HIS A 308 -23.92 8.77 27.85
CA HIS A 308 -24.95 9.04 28.86
C HIS A 308 -24.46 9.74 30.13
N GLN A 309 -23.17 10.10 30.26
CA GLN A 309 -22.66 10.77 31.47
C GLN A 309 -22.70 12.31 31.43
N ASP A 310 -22.97 12.95 30.30
CA ASP A 310 -22.98 14.41 30.17
C ASP A 310 -24.37 15.06 30.27
N MET A 311 -25.44 14.29 30.50
CA MET A 311 -26.73 14.86 30.90
C MET A 311 -26.82 14.97 32.42
N VAL A 312 -26.11 15.94 32.98
CA VAL A 312 -26.48 16.51 34.29
C VAL A 312 -27.85 17.14 34.09
N VAL A 313 -28.88 16.47 34.58
CA VAL A 313 -30.21 17.03 34.74
C VAL A 313 -30.07 18.09 35.83
N ASP A 314 -30.10 19.36 35.44
CA ASP A 314 -30.44 20.45 36.36
C ASP A 314 -31.89 20.21 36.80
N GLU A 315 -32.08 19.63 37.98
CA GLU A 315 -33.36 19.68 38.69
C GLU A 315 -33.43 20.99 39.50
N GLU A 316 -34.51 21.75 39.27
CA GLU A 316 -34.93 22.95 40.00
C GLU A 316 -35.12 22.72 41.51
#